data_AF-A0A2H1E705-F1
#
_entry.id   AF-A0A2H1E705-F1
#
_cell.length_a   1.000
_cell.length_b   1.000
_cell.length_c   1.000
_cell.angle_alpha   90.00
_cell.angle_beta   90.00
_cell.angle_gamma   90.00
#
_symmetry.space_group_name_H-M   'P 1'
#
loop_
_entity.id
_entity.type
_entity.pdbx_description
1 polymer ?
#
loop_
_entity_poly.entity_id
_entity_poly.type
_entity_poly.pdbx_seq_one_letter_code
_entity_poly.pdbx_strand_id
1 'polypeptide(L)'
;MRKRVFIGSSSEELGTAKIVKEILDKDFDVVIWNESVWDKSVFKLNQNFLTDLLSATLKFDYGILIGSPDDKVEVRGKEYLQARDNVLFELGLFIGRLGIDKCAFLVSDDVKIPTDFGGIKLSMYNKTNLLDKIKEIQELFLKSTHIDLNFFPSSVLASTYFENFIKYVNEYYINNGGFIYEGKKYGDCVFKIMIPETLSDNLNLQFQKEQNRIGVEKISFGSTNRPRNIGVDISITDENKLILIDFPTTLSGINHAISYLLPKEYREHSQDYKIILERELNKFIESLEIIFQRNNCNDFIVIERF
;
A
#
# COMPACT_ATOMS: atom_id res chain seq x y z
N MET A 1 7.25 11.28 17.90
CA MET A 1 5.79 11.54 18.00
C MET A 1 5.17 10.36 18.73
N ARG A 2 4.21 10.57 19.65
CA ARG A 2 3.52 9.46 20.33
C ARG A 2 2.66 8.73 19.30
N LYS A 3 2.65 7.39 19.33
CA LYS A 3 1.80 6.59 18.44
C LYS A 3 0.34 6.89 18.74
N ARG A 4 -0.49 6.96 17.71
CA ARG A 4 -1.89 7.37 17.81
C ARG A 4 -2.81 6.16 17.79
N VAL A 5 -3.76 6.11 18.71
CA VAL A 5 -4.75 5.02 18.84
C VAL A 5 -6.13 5.55 18.53
N PHE A 6 -6.81 4.92 17.58
CA PHE A 6 -8.21 5.14 17.29
C PHE A 6 -9.07 4.26 18.21
N ILE A 7 -10.12 4.83 18.81
CA ILE A 7 -11.17 4.06 19.50
C ILE A 7 -12.49 4.22 18.75
N GLY A 8 -13.01 3.12 18.20
CA GLY A 8 -14.35 3.06 17.62
C GLY A 8 -15.32 2.41 18.61
N SER A 9 -16.48 3.02 18.83
CA SER A 9 -17.53 2.46 19.68
C SER A 9 -18.89 2.96 19.22
N SER A 10 -19.96 2.33 19.70
CA SER A 10 -21.29 2.92 19.64
C SER A 10 -21.40 4.13 20.57
N SER A 11 -22.49 4.89 20.42
CA SER A 11 -22.76 6.04 21.29
C SER A 11 -23.13 5.60 22.72
N GLU A 12 -23.74 4.42 22.82
CA GLU A 12 -24.16 3.75 24.04
C GLU A 12 -22.95 3.30 24.87
N GLU A 13 -21.86 2.91 24.21
CA GLU A 13 -20.65 2.40 24.85
C GLU A 13 -19.55 3.47 25.06
N LEU A 14 -19.91 4.75 24.96
CA LEU A 14 -18.98 5.86 25.16
C LEU A 14 -18.32 5.85 26.56
N GLY A 15 -19.00 5.28 27.55
CA GLY A 15 -18.46 5.09 28.90
C GLY A 15 -17.20 4.23 28.90
N THR A 16 -17.25 3.06 28.25
CA THR A 16 -16.10 2.16 28.13
C THR A 16 -15.02 2.75 27.25
N ALA A 17 -15.37 3.45 26.16
CA ALA A 17 -14.40 4.17 25.33
C ALA A 17 -13.57 5.19 26.13
N LYS A 18 -14.19 5.91 27.07
CA LYS A 18 -13.51 6.84 27.98
C LYS A 18 -12.55 6.13 28.94
N ILE A 19 -12.95 4.99 29.50
CA ILE A 19 -12.08 4.17 30.36
C ILE A 19 -10.84 3.67 29.60
N VAL A 20 -11.06 3.14 28.39
CA VAL A 20 -9.97 2.70 27.50
C VAL A 20 -9.02 3.86 27.20
N LYS A 21 -9.57 5.04 26.88
CA LYS A 21 -8.78 6.25 26.64
C LYS A 21 -7.93 6.63 27.84
N GLU A 22 -8.49 6.72 29.04
CA GLU A 22 -7.74 7.11 30.26
C GLU A 22 -6.55 6.20 30.54
N ILE A 23 -6.69 4.90 30.28
CA ILE A 23 -5.61 3.93 30.51
C ILE A 23 -4.52 4.07 29.44
N LEU A 24 -4.90 4.15 28.17
CA LEU A 24 -3.97 4.18 27.04
C LEU A 24 -3.33 5.55 26.80
N ASP A 25 -3.96 6.65 27.23
CA ASP A 25 -3.44 8.02 27.14
C ASP A 25 -2.12 8.23 27.89
N LYS A 26 -1.69 7.25 28.70
CA LYS A 26 -0.37 7.24 29.35
C LYS A 26 0.77 6.98 28.36
N ASP A 27 0.54 6.15 27.35
CA ASP A 27 1.57 5.73 26.38
C ASP A 27 1.29 6.23 24.96
N PHE A 28 0.02 6.39 24.61
CA PHE A 28 -0.44 6.74 23.26
C PHE A 28 -1.15 8.10 23.19
N ASP A 29 -1.27 8.66 21.98
CA ASP A 29 -2.21 9.74 21.68
C ASP A 29 -3.55 9.12 21.26
N VAL A 30 -4.50 9.02 22.19
CA VAL A 30 -5.73 8.25 21.98
C VAL A 30 -6.87 9.17 21.57
N VAL A 31 -7.59 8.81 20.52
CA VAL A 31 -8.74 9.57 20.03
C VAL A 31 -9.95 8.65 19.96
N ILE A 32 -11.00 8.99 20.68
CA ILE A 32 -12.31 8.34 20.56
C ILE A 32 -13.02 8.92 19.35
N TRP A 33 -13.48 8.05 18.46
CA TRP A 33 -14.33 8.42 17.34
C TRP A 33 -15.64 9.00 17.85
N ASN A 34 -15.84 10.29 17.59
CA ASN A 34 -17.08 10.98 17.84
C ASN A 34 -17.23 12.08 16.79
N GLU A 35 -18.46 12.57 16.61
CA GLU A 35 -18.77 13.61 15.62
C GLU A 35 -17.99 14.92 15.81
N SER A 36 -17.40 15.15 17.00
CA SER A 36 -16.64 16.37 17.32
C SER A 36 -15.13 16.28 17.04
N VAL A 37 -14.60 15.11 16.66
CA VAL A 37 -13.18 14.91 16.33
C VAL A 37 -12.80 15.55 15.00
N TRP A 38 -13.80 15.83 14.15
CA TRP A 38 -13.58 16.51 12.88
C TRP A 38 -13.72 18.01 13.04
N ASP A 39 -12.64 18.70 12.69
CA ASP A 39 -12.56 20.14 12.58
C ASP A 39 -13.78 20.64 11.80
N LYS A 40 -14.66 21.42 12.47
CA LYS A 40 -15.92 21.95 11.89
C LYS A 40 -15.70 22.79 10.63
N SER A 41 -14.44 23.07 10.29
CA SER A 41 -13.97 23.77 9.09
C SER A 41 -13.96 22.91 7.81
N VAL A 42 -14.08 21.57 7.91
CA VAL A 42 -14.01 20.65 6.75
C VAL A 42 -15.37 20.02 6.40
N PHE A 43 -16.48 20.51 6.96
CA PHE A 43 -17.82 20.22 6.42
C PHE A 43 -18.04 20.98 5.09
N LYS A 44 -17.26 20.64 4.08
CA LYS A 44 -17.64 20.87 2.69
C LYS A 44 -18.71 19.84 2.36
N LEU A 45 -19.90 20.34 2.01
CA LEU A 45 -20.96 19.57 1.36
C LEU A 45 -20.33 18.53 0.41
N ASN A 46 -20.62 17.24 0.66
CA ASN A 46 -20.15 16.02 -0.04
C ASN A 46 -19.03 15.17 0.59
N GLN A 47 -18.55 15.43 1.81
CA GLN A 47 -17.77 14.40 2.54
C GLN A 47 -18.71 13.42 3.24
N ASN A 48 -18.64 12.14 2.83
CA ASN A 48 -19.43 11.06 3.41
C ASN A 48 -18.63 10.41 4.57
N PHE A 49 -19.35 9.86 5.55
CA PHE A 49 -18.80 9.14 6.72
C PHE A 49 -17.65 8.19 6.37
N LEU A 50 -17.75 7.49 5.23
CA LEU A 50 -16.72 6.57 4.75
C LEU A 50 -15.39 7.28 4.41
N THR A 51 -15.42 8.47 3.79
CA THR A 51 -14.21 9.23 3.44
C THR A 51 -13.45 9.69 4.68
N ASP A 52 -14.18 10.09 5.73
CA ASP A 52 -13.60 10.48 7.01
C ASP A 52 -12.96 9.29 7.70
N LEU A 53 -13.65 8.15 7.71
CA LEU A 53 -13.13 6.92 8.27
C LEU A 53 -11.89 6.43 7.52
N LEU A 54 -11.90 6.47 6.18
CA LEU A 54 -10.72 6.18 5.35
C LEU A 54 -9.55 7.12 5.69
N SER A 55 -9.83 8.41 5.87
CA SER A 55 -8.82 9.39 6.27
C SER A 55 -8.30 9.15 7.68
N ALA A 56 -9.15 8.68 8.61
CA ALA A 56 -8.74 8.29 9.95
C ALA A 56 -7.75 7.12 9.89
N THR A 57 -7.97 6.12 9.03
CA THR A 57 -7.03 4.99 8.88
C THR A 57 -5.62 5.42 8.41
N LEU A 58 -5.44 6.64 7.88
CA LEU A 58 -4.14 7.23 7.55
C LEU A 58 -3.46 7.95 8.72
N LYS A 59 -4.23 8.32 9.74
CA LYS A 59 -3.84 9.19 10.84
C LYS A 59 -3.50 8.44 12.13
N PHE A 60 -3.83 7.16 12.22
CA PHE A 60 -3.68 6.33 13.41
C PHE A 60 -2.74 5.15 13.15
N ASP A 61 -1.98 4.77 14.18
CA ASP A 61 -1.06 3.64 14.15
C ASP A 61 -1.76 2.34 14.60
N TYR A 62 -2.81 2.47 15.41
CA TYR A 62 -3.59 1.37 15.99
C TYR A 62 -5.09 1.66 16.00
N GLY A 63 -5.90 0.60 16.02
CA GLY A 63 -7.35 0.67 16.21
C GLY A 63 -7.83 -0.25 17.33
N ILE A 64 -8.67 0.26 18.23
CA ILE A 64 -9.42 -0.54 19.21
C ILE A 64 -10.89 -0.28 19.02
N LEU A 65 -11.64 -1.32 18.67
CA LEU A 65 -13.07 -1.18 18.50
C LEU A 65 -13.80 -1.92 19.61
N ILE A 66 -14.84 -1.29 20.14
CA ILE A 66 -15.56 -1.74 21.31
C ILE A 66 -16.90 -2.31 20.87
N GLY A 67 -17.06 -3.62 20.99
CA GLY A 67 -18.28 -4.34 20.66
C GLY A 67 -19.17 -4.50 21.89
N SER A 68 -20.22 -3.68 21.99
CA SER A 68 -21.27 -3.76 23.01
C SER A 68 -22.51 -4.50 22.50
N PRO A 69 -23.36 -5.05 23.39
CA PRO A 69 -24.57 -5.78 23.03
C PRO A 69 -25.73 -4.86 22.63
N ASP A 70 -25.51 -4.01 21.62
CA ASP A 70 -26.45 -2.94 21.25
C ASP A 70 -27.63 -3.45 20.42
N ASP A 71 -27.38 -4.39 19.51
CA ASP A 71 -28.37 -4.84 18.53
C ASP A 71 -28.82 -6.27 18.84
N LYS A 72 -30.14 -6.48 18.83
CA LYS A 72 -30.75 -7.82 18.89
C LYS A 72 -30.92 -8.37 17.49
N VAL A 73 -30.41 -9.57 17.27
CA VAL A 73 -30.47 -10.24 15.97
C VAL A 73 -31.04 -11.64 16.13
N GLU A 74 -31.84 -12.08 15.15
CA GLU A 74 -32.31 -13.45 15.05
C GLU A 74 -31.48 -14.21 14.01
N VAL A 75 -30.77 -15.25 14.45
CA VAL A 75 -29.96 -16.10 13.57
C VAL A 75 -30.46 -17.54 13.66
N ARG A 76 -31.04 -18.02 12.56
CA ARG A 76 -31.56 -19.39 12.44
C ARG A 76 -32.56 -19.75 13.56
N GLY A 77 -33.49 -18.84 13.85
CA GLY A 77 -34.53 -19.05 14.86
C GLY A 77 -34.07 -18.86 16.32
N LYS A 78 -32.86 -18.32 16.54
CA LYS A 78 -32.33 -18.02 17.89
C LYS A 78 -31.95 -16.55 17.99
N GLU A 79 -32.38 -15.91 19.07
CA GLU A 79 -32.02 -14.53 19.38
C GLU A 79 -30.61 -14.44 19.98
N TYR A 80 -29.86 -13.43 19.56
CA TYR A 80 -28.54 -13.10 20.04
C TYR A 80 -28.39 -11.58 20.18
N LEU A 81 -27.45 -11.16 21.02
CA LEU A 81 -26.96 -9.79 21.05
C LEU A 81 -25.69 -9.69 20.21
N GLN A 82 -25.56 -8.63 19.42
CA GLN A 82 -24.42 -8.40 18.54
C GLN A 82 -23.91 -6.97 18.69
N ALA A 83 -22.61 -6.80 18.45
CA ALA A 83 -22.03 -5.47 18.22
C ALA A 83 -22.66 -4.82 16.99
N ARG A 84 -22.86 -3.50 17.04
CA ARG A 84 -23.42 -2.73 15.91
C ARG A 84 -22.68 -3.00 14.61
N ASP A 85 -23.45 -3.08 13.53
CA ASP A 85 -22.92 -3.31 12.19
C ASP A 85 -21.85 -2.28 11.80
N ASN A 86 -22.03 -1.01 12.18
CA ASN A 86 -21.06 0.05 11.91
C ASN A 86 -19.73 -0.18 12.64
N VAL A 87 -19.74 -0.68 13.88
CA VAL A 87 -18.50 -0.97 14.63
C VAL A 87 -17.76 -2.13 13.98
N LEU A 88 -18.48 -3.16 13.52
CA LEU A 88 -17.88 -4.28 12.80
C LEU A 88 -17.32 -3.84 11.43
N PHE A 89 -18.01 -2.94 10.74
CA PHE A 89 -17.53 -2.34 9.49
C PHE A 89 -16.25 -1.52 9.70
N GLU A 90 -16.22 -0.65 10.72
CA GLU A 90 -15.03 0.09 11.12
C GLU A 90 -13.85 -0.85 11.42
N LEU A 91 -14.13 -2.00 12.06
CA LEU A 91 -13.11 -2.99 12.40
C LEU A 91 -12.50 -3.63 11.17
N GLY A 92 -13.35 -4.04 10.22
CA GLY A 92 -12.88 -4.52 8.93
C GLY A 92 -12.02 -3.50 8.21
N LEU A 93 -12.41 -2.22 8.23
CA LEU A 93 -11.66 -1.17 7.54
C LEU A 93 -10.29 -0.88 8.19
N PHE A 94 -10.25 -0.82 9.52
CA PHE A 94 -9.00 -0.61 10.26
C PHE A 94 -8.06 -1.82 10.13
N ILE A 95 -8.58 -3.04 10.19
CA ILE A 95 -7.78 -4.26 9.93
C ILE A 95 -7.23 -4.24 8.51
N GLY A 96 -8.06 -3.91 7.51
CA GLY A 96 -7.64 -3.87 6.11
C GLY A 96 -6.53 -2.85 5.84
N ARG A 97 -6.49 -1.74 6.60
CA ARG A 97 -5.45 -0.70 6.45
C ARG A 97 -4.23 -0.95 7.34
N LEU A 98 -4.44 -1.13 8.64
CA LEU A 98 -3.37 -1.20 9.64
C LEU A 98 -2.80 -2.60 9.81
N GLY A 99 -3.51 -3.62 9.34
CA GLY A 99 -3.18 -5.02 9.56
C GLY A 99 -3.79 -5.54 10.86
N ILE A 100 -3.91 -6.86 10.93
CA ILE A 100 -4.58 -7.55 12.03
C ILE A 100 -3.85 -7.38 13.37
N ASP A 101 -2.51 -7.26 13.35
CA ASP A 101 -1.69 -7.12 14.55
C ASP A 101 -1.75 -5.73 15.20
N LYS A 102 -2.28 -4.73 14.47
CA LYS A 102 -2.43 -3.35 14.93
C LYS A 102 -3.86 -3.00 15.32
N CYS A 103 -4.76 -3.99 15.28
CA CYS A 103 -6.15 -3.82 15.65
C CYS A 103 -6.52 -4.76 16.79
N ALA A 104 -7.36 -4.29 17.71
CA ALA A 104 -7.96 -5.10 18.75
C ALA A 104 -9.48 -4.93 18.75
N PHE A 105 -10.19 -6.02 19.02
CA PHE A 105 -11.63 -5.98 19.25
C PHE A 105 -11.92 -6.27 20.72
N LEU A 106 -12.29 -5.22 21.46
CA LEU A 106 -12.67 -5.30 22.87
C LEU A 106 -14.18 -5.52 22.94
N VAL A 107 -14.62 -6.74 23.21
CA VAL A 107 -16.01 -7.15 23.03
C VAL A 107 -16.62 -7.63 24.35
N SER A 108 -17.86 -7.23 24.64
CA SER A 108 -18.57 -7.70 25.84
C SER A 108 -18.82 -9.22 25.74
N ASP A 109 -18.74 -9.94 26.87
CA ASP A 109 -18.85 -11.40 26.90
C ASP A 109 -20.26 -11.96 26.58
N ASP A 110 -21.27 -11.09 26.56
CA ASP A 110 -22.64 -11.37 26.14
C ASP A 110 -22.92 -11.09 24.65
N VAL A 111 -21.93 -10.60 23.91
CA VAL A 111 -22.01 -10.37 22.46
C VAL A 111 -21.63 -11.63 21.70
N LYS A 112 -22.48 -12.05 20.77
CA LYS A 112 -22.14 -13.11 19.81
C LYS A 112 -21.11 -12.58 18.82
N ILE A 113 -19.95 -13.26 18.81
CA ILE A 113 -18.88 -12.98 17.86
C ILE A 113 -19.12 -13.78 16.58
N PRO A 114 -19.03 -13.17 15.38
CA PRO A 114 -19.15 -13.91 14.14
C PRO A 114 -17.99 -14.92 14.00
N THR A 115 -18.27 -16.11 13.50
CA THR A 115 -17.31 -17.23 13.44
C THR A 115 -16.06 -16.91 12.60
N ASP A 116 -16.17 -15.95 11.67
CA ASP A 116 -15.09 -15.53 10.76
C ASP A 116 -14.04 -14.63 11.44
N PHE A 117 -14.25 -14.21 12.70
CA PHE A 117 -13.28 -13.42 13.48
C PHE A 117 -12.15 -14.26 14.10
N GLY A 118 -12.05 -15.55 13.74
CA GLY A 118 -11.10 -16.53 14.29
C GLY A 118 -9.60 -16.26 14.10
N GLY A 119 -9.20 -15.08 13.62
CA GLY A 119 -7.80 -14.64 13.53
C GLY A 119 -7.54 -13.24 14.09
N ILE A 120 -8.57 -12.50 14.51
CA ILE A 120 -8.45 -11.14 15.05
C ILE A 120 -8.11 -11.24 16.54
N LYS A 121 -7.27 -10.33 17.05
CA LYS A 121 -7.00 -10.22 18.49
C LYS A 121 -8.25 -9.73 19.21
N LEU A 122 -9.00 -10.73 19.68
CA LEU A 122 -10.28 -10.56 20.31
C LEU A 122 -10.10 -10.65 21.83
N SER A 123 -10.45 -9.58 22.51
CA SER A 123 -10.39 -9.46 23.96
C SER A 123 -11.81 -9.37 24.49
N MET A 124 -12.34 -10.49 24.97
CA MET A 124 -13.65 -10.49 25.64
C MET A 124 -13.52 -9.87 27.03
N TYR A 125 -14.41 -8.93 27.35
CA TYR A 125 -14.46 -8.28 28.64
C TYR A 125 -15.82 -8.40 29.31
N ASN A 126 -15.80 -8.23 30.63
CA ASN A 126 -16.94 -7.96 31.47
C ASN A 126 -16.51 -6.97 32.56
N LYS A 127 -17.40 -6.70 33.51
CA LYS A 127 -17.17 -5.70 34.56
C LYS A 127 -15.95 -6.00 35.44
N THR A 128 -15.55 -7.27 35.58
CA THR A 128 -14.47 -7.65 36.51
C THR A 128 -13.10 -7.71 35.85
N ASN A 129 -13.02 -7.92 34.54
CA ASN A 129 -11.74 -8.12 33.83
C ASN A 129 -11.41 -7.02 32.80
N LEU A 130 -12.29 -6.02 32.62
CA LEU A 130 -12.10 -4.93 31.63
C LEU A 130 -10.71 -4.29 31.72
N LEU A 131 -10.26 -3.97 32.94
CA LEU A 131 -8.94 -3.35 33.14
C LEU A 131 -7.80 -4.23 32.65
N ASP A 132 -7.86 -5.53 32.93
CA ASP A 132 -6.83 -6.48 32.52
C ASP A 132 -6.80 -6.64 31.00
N LYS A 133 -7.97 -6.67 30.36
CA LYS A 133 -8.09 -6.72 28.90
C LYS A 133 -7.56 -5.48 28.21
N ILE A 134 -7.77 -4.30 28.78
CA ILE A 134 -7.20 -3.07 28.23
C ILE A 134 -5.67 -3.09 28.35
N LYS A 135 -5.12 -3.59 29.46
CA LYS A 135 -3.66 -3.75 29.63
C LYS A 135 -3.06 -4.78 28.68
N GLU A 136 -3.74 -5.90 28.42
CA GLU A 136 -3.32 -6.88 27.42
C GLU A 136 -3.18 -6.23 26.03
N ILE A 137 -4.16 -5.41 25.63
CA ILE A 137 -4.13 -4.65 24.37
C ILE A 137 -3.03 -3.58 24.38
N GLN A 138 -2.83 -2.89 25.50
CA GLN A 138 -1.76 -1.91 25.67
C GLN A 138 -0.38 -2.54 25.44
N GLU A 139 -0.10 -3.67 26.10
CA GLU A 139 1.16 -4.40 25.92
C GLU A 139 1.34 -4.88 24.50
N LEU A 140 0.27 -5.37 23.87
CA LEU A 140 0.27 -5.76 22.47
C LEU A 140 0.72 -4.59 21.58
N PHE A 141 0.11 -3.41 21.73
CA PHE A 141 0.47 -2.24 20.93
C PHE A 141 1.89 -1.78 21.20
N LEU A 142 2.35 -1.81 22.46
CA LEU A 142 3.73 -1.49 22.81
C LEU A 142 4.74 -2.46 22.16
N LYS A 143 4.41 -3.76 22.10
CA LYS A 143 5.26 -4.80 21.49
C LYS A 143 5.22 -4.78 19.96
N SER A 144 4.17 -4.24 19.35
CA SER A 144 4.07 -4.08 17.89
C SER A 144 5.00 -2.96 17.38
N THR A 145 6.27 -3.31 17.19
CA THR A 145 7.32 -2.41 16.70
C THR A 145 7.58 -2.52 15.21
N HIS A 146 7.03 -3.53 14.54
CA HIS A 146 7.26 -3.75 13.11
C HIS A 146 6.35 -2.85 12.27
N ILE A 147 6.97 -2.11 11.35
CA ILE A 147 6.25 -1.41 10.28
C ILE A 147 5.94 -2.45 9.23
N ASP A 148 4.74 -3.04 9.29
CA ASP A 148 4.27 -3.89 8.20
C ASP A 148 3.99 -3.02 6.96
N LEU A 149 4.63 -3.40 5.84
CA LEU A 149 4.40 -2.79 4.53
C LEU A 149 3.05 -3.28 3.99
N ASN A 150 1.95 -2.71 4.49
CA ASN A 150 0.59 -3.19 4.19
C ASN A 150 0.04 -2.78 2.81
N PHE A 151 0.84 -2.14 1.96
CA PHE A 151 0.38 -1.69 0.66
C PHE A 151 1.23 -2.28 -0.45
N PHE A 152 0.55 -2.79 -1.47
CA PHE A 152 1.22 -3.05 -2.72
C PHE A 152 1.69 -1.73 -3.33
N PRO A 153 3.01 -1.56 -3.51
CA PRO A 153 3.57 -0.27 -3.85
C PRO A 153 3.54 0.00 -5.36
N SER A 154 2.91 -0.82 -6.19
CA SER A 154 3.01 -0.81 -7.66
C SER A 154 2.82 0.58 -8.27
N SER A 155 1.76 1.29 -7.91
CA SER A 155 1.53 2.67 -8.39
C SER A 155 2.55 3.68 -7.85
N VAL A 156 3.00 3.50 -6.61
CA VAL A 156 4.05 4.34 -6.01
C VAL A 156 5.38 4.08 -6.73
N LEU A 157 5.75 2.82 -6.97
CA LEU A 157 6.95 2.43 -7.69
C LEU A 157 6.93 2.99 -9.11
N ALA A 158 5.80 2.88 -9.82
CA ALA A 158 5.62 3.49 -11.14
C ALA A 158 5.87 5.00 -11.11
N SER A 159 5.27 5.72 -10.16
CA SER A 159 5.48 7.15 -9.99
C SER A 159 6.94 7.49 -9.66
N THR A 160 7.57 6.74 -8.76
CA THR A 160 8.99 6.96 -8.41
C THR A 160 9.93 6.66 -9.57
N TYR A 161 9.65 5.62 -10.36
CA TYR A 161 10.43 5.26 -11.54
C TYR A 161 10.32 6.36 -12.61
N PHE A 162 9.11 6.90 -12.81
CA PHE A 162 8.91 8.03 -13.71
C PHE A 162 9.69 9.28 -13.27
N GLU A 163 9.49 9.74 -12.04
CA GLU A 163 10.08 11.00 -11.55
C GLU A 163 11.61 10.94 -11.42
N ASN A 164 12.18 9.76 -11.21
CA ASN A 164 13.62 9.61 -11.03
C ASN A 164 14.39 9.24 -12.29
N PHE A 165 13.72 8.69 -13.31
CA PHE A 165 14.39 8.19 -14.52
C PHE A 165 13.69 8.62 -15.80
N ILE A 166 12.49 8.09 -16.08
CA ILE A 166 11.81 8.28 -17.38
C ILE A 166 11.65 9.75 -17.73
N LYS A 167 11.29 10.57 -16.75
CA LYS A 167 11.11 12.02 -16.92
C LYS A 167 12.35 12.67 -17.55
N TYR A 168 13.55 12.30 -17.09
CA TYR A 168 14.79 12.87 -17.62
C TYR A 168 15.14 12.35 -19.01
N VAL A 169 14.84 11.07 -19.31
CA VAL A 169 14.98 10.51 -20.66
C VAL A 169 14.07 11.27 -21.63
N ASN A 170 12.81 11.49 -21.24
CA ASN A 170 11.81 12.23 -22.01
C ASN A 170 12.19 13.71 -22.21
N GLU A 171 12.56 14.40 -21.14
CA GLU A 171 13.02 15.80 -21.21
C GLU A 171 14.24 15.95 -22.13
N TYR A 172 15.20 15.02 -22.04
CA TYR A 172 16.37 15.03 -22.91
C TYR A 172 15.99 14.82 -24.39
N TYR A 173 15.12 13.84 -24.67
CA TYR A 173 14.65 13.56 -26.03
C TYR A 173 13.95 14.77 -26.65
N ILE A 174 13.01 15.40 -25.92
CA ILE A 174 12.24 16.55 -26.39
C ILE A 174 13.15 17.75 -26.64
N ASN A 175 14.05 18.07 -25.70
CA ASN A 175 14.91 19.25 -25.80
C ASN A 175 15.94 19.14 -26.93
N ASN A 176 16.42 17.93 -27.22
CA ASN A 176 17.47 17.71 -28.24
C ASN A 176 16.91 17.21 -29.58
N GLY A 177 15.64 16.79 -29.63
CA GLY A 177 15.04 16.13 -30.79
C GLY A 177 15.77 14.83 -31.14
N GLY A 178 16.09 14.00 -30.14
CA GLY A 178 16.85 12.76 -30.31
C GLY A 178 18.00 12.54 -29.32
N PHE A 179 18.80 11.51 -29.58
CA PHE A 179 19.99 11.15 -28.81
C PHE A 179 21.26 11.19 -29.68
N ILE A 180 22.41 11.37 -29.03
CA ILE A 180 23.71 11.33 -29.70
C ILE A 180 24.46 10.10 -29.22
N TYR A 181 24.92 9.28 -30.17
CA TYR A 181 25.73 8.10 -29.91
C TYR A 181 26.85 8.03 -30.95
N GLU A 182 28.09 7.80 -30.49
CA GLU A 182 29.30 7.78 -31.33
C GLU A 182 29.43 8.99 -32.29
N GLY A 183 28.98 10.17 -31.86
CA GLY A 183 29.02 11.39 -32.67
C GLY A 183 27.90 11.51 -33.72
N LYS A 184 27.04 10.50 -33.88
CA LYS A 184 25.85 10.53 -34.75
C LYS A 184 24.61 10.92 -33.94
N LYS A 185 23.78 11.80 -34.51
CA LYS A 185 22.46 12.16 -33.95
C LYS A 185 21.39 11.21 -34.51
N TYR A 186 20.61 10.62 -33.63
CA TYR A 186 19.47 9.77 -33.92
C TYR A 186 18.18 10.52 -33.58
N GLY A 187 17.39 10.89 -34.58
CA GLY A 187 16.09 11.55 -34.40
C GLY A 187 14.94 10.55 -34.20
N ASP A 188 15.01 9.41 -34.88
CA ASP A 188 14.10 8.28 -34.68
C ASP A 188 14.60 7.42 -33.53
N CYS A 189 13.94 7.52 -32.39
CA CYS A 189 14.28 6.80 -31.17
C CYS A 189 13.04 6.08 -30.63
N VAL A 190 13.23 4.90 -30.08
CA VAL A 190 12.20 4.20 -29.31
C VAL A 190 12.79 3.85 -27.95
N PHE A 191 12.09 4.21 -26.88
CA PHE A 191 12.48 3.86 -25.52
C PHE A 191 11.62 2.72 -24.99
N LYS A 192 12.24 1.54 -24.89
CA LYS A 192 11.63 0.31 -24.41
C LYS A 192 11.84 0.14 -22.91
N ILE A 193 10.73 0.05 -22.18
CA ILE A 193 10.72 -0.35 -20.78
C ILE A 193 10.42 -1.85 -20.74
N MET A 194 11.43 -2.65 -20.40
CA MET A 194 11.38 -4.10 -20.43
C MET A 194 10.86 -4.62 -19.10
N ILE A 195 9.66 -5.23 -19.10
CA ILE A 195 9.02 -5.77 -17.89
C ILE A 195 8.97 -7.29 -18.01
N PRO A 196 9.45 -8.06 -17.02
CA PRO A 196 9.44 -9.50 -17.12
C PRO A 196 8.02 -10.07 -17.00
N GLU A 197 7.76 -11.22 -17.62
CA GLU A 197 6.52 -11.97 -17.43
C GLU A 197 6.35 -12.42 -15.97
N THR A 198 7.46 -12.78 -15.32
CA THR A 198 7.51 -13.23 -13.91
C THR A 198 8.68 -12.58 -13.17
N LEU A 199 8.52 -12.27 -11.89
CA LEU A 199 9.63 -11.77 -11.07
C LEU A 199 10.34 -12.93 -10.38
N SER A 200 11.61 -13.12 -10.70
CA SER A 200 12.48 -14.04 -9.96
C SER A 200 12.97 -13.42 -8.63
N ASP A 201 13.37 -14.27 -7.69
CA ASP A 201 13.99 -13.82 -6.42
C ASP A 201 15.24 -12.96 -6.65
N ASN A 202 15.97 -13.22 -7.75
CA ASN A 202 17.10 -12.41 -8.18
C ASN A 202 16.79 -11.70 -9.50
N LEU A 203 15.90 -10.71 -9.41
CA LEU A 203 15.46 -9.89 -10.53
C LEU A 203 16.63 -9.25 -11.29
N ASN A 204 17.68 -8.82 -10.58
CA ASN A 204 18.86 -8.21 -11.21
C ASN A 204 19.57 -9.20 -12.15
N LEU A 205 19.69 -10.46 -11.74
CA LEU A 205 20.27 -11.50 -12.58
C LEU A 205 19.38 -11.83 -13.79
N GLN A 206 18.06 -11.80 -13.61
CA GLN A 206 17.10 -11.96 -14.70
C GLN A 206 17.27 -10.84 -15.75
N PHE A 207 17.35 -9.58 -15.31
CA PHE A 207 17.61 -8.45 -16.21
C PHE A 207 18.97 -8.57 -16.89
N GLN A 208 20.02 -8.96 -16.17
CA GLN A 208 21.34 -9.14 -16.76
C GLN A 208 21.35 -10.21 -17.87
N LYS A 209 20.61 -11.31 -17.69
CA LYS A 209 20.48 -12.35 -18.73
C LYS A 209 19.84 -11.79 -20.00
N GLU A 210 18.83 -10.96 -19.85
CA GLU A 210 18.14 -10.33 -20.99
C GLU A 210 18.97 -9.24 -21.66
N GLN A 211 19.69 -8.42 -20.88
CA GLN A 211 20.67 -7.47 -21.41
C GLN A 211 21.71 -8.19 -22.27
N ASN A 212 22.22 -9.33 -21.80
CA ASN A 212 23.18 -10.15 -22.56
C ASN A 212 22.54 -10.77 -23.81
N ARG A 213 21.26 -11.18 -23.75
CA ARG A 213 20.52 -11.72 -24.89
C ARG A 213 20.31 -10.69 -25.99
N ILE A 214 19.99 -9.45 -25.61
CA ILE A 214 19.75 -8.34 -26.54
C ILE A 214 21.07 -7.79 -27.10
N GLY A 215 22.15 -7.79 -26.30
CA GLY A 215 23.42 -7.18 -26.66
C GLY A 215 23.32 -5.66 -26.58
N VAL A 216 23.40 -5.13 -25.36
CA VAL A 216 23.23 -3.70 -25.08
C VAL A 216 24.54 -2.98 -24.79
N GLU A 217 24.60 -1.71 -25.17
CA GLU A 217 25.66 -0.77 -24.79
C GLU A 217 25.10 0.34 -23.91
N LYS A 218 25.95 1.06 -23.16
CA LYS A 218 25.50 2.12 -22.25
C LYS A 218 25.85 3.49 -22.77
N ILE A 219 24.87 4.38 -22.81
CA ILE A 219 25.09 5.82 -22.98
C ILE A 219 24.79 6.55 -21.69
N SER A 220 25.34 7.76 -21.55
CA SER A 220 25.01 8.65 -20.45
C SER A 220 24.82 10.07 -20.95
N PHE A 221 23.82 10.75 -20.41
CA PHE A 221 23.51 12.13 -20.74
C PHE A 221 23.20 12.94 -19.48
N GLY A 222 23.48 14.25 -19.54
CA GLY A 222 23.20 15.17 -18.45
C GLY A 222 21.74 15.65 -18.46
N SER A 223 21.17 15.89 -17.29
CA SER A 223 19.88 16.58 -17.18
C SER A 223 20.03 18.10 -17.06
N THR A 224 19.05 18.84 -17.59
CA THR A 224 19.08 20.30 -17.74
C THR A 224 18.99 21.06 -16.42
N ASN A 225 18.23 20.54 -15.45
CA ASN A 225 17.91 21.27 -14.20
C ASN A 225 18.77 20.87 -12.99
N ARG A 226 19.46 19.73 -13.04
CA ARG A 226 20.43 19.29 -12.02
C ARG A 226 21.54 18.50 -12.70
N PRO A 227 22.82 18.63 -12.33
CA PRO A 227 23.88 17.82 -12.91
C PRO A 227 23.75 16.36 -12.44
N ARG A 228 22.88 15.61 -13.10
CA ARG A 228 22.74 14.15 -12.97
C ARG A 228 23.08 13.53 -14.31
N ASN A 229 23.97 12.55 -14.28
CA ASN A 229 24.21 11.68 -15.43
C ASN A 229 23.21 10.53 -15.36
N ILE A 230 22.35 10.44 -16.36
CA ILE A 230 21.39 9.36 -16.52
C ILE A 230 22.01 8.35 -17.49
N GLY A 231 22.21 7.12 -17.02
CA GLY A 231 22.66 6.01 -17.84
C GLY A 231 21.46 5.24 -18.39
N VAL A 232 21.48 4.90 -19.66
CA VAL A 232 20.45 4.08 -20.31
C VAL A 232 21.13 3.08 -21.26
N ASP A 233 20.58 1.87 -21.31
CA ASP A 233 21.04 0.87 -22.25
C ASP A 233 20.54 1.20 -23.65
N ILE A 234 21.31 0.88 -24.67
CA ILE A 234 20.97 1.08 -26.07
C ILE A 234 21.24 -0.17 -26.89
N SER A 235 20.46 -0.33 -27.94
CA SER A 235 20.68 -1.29 -29.01
C SER A 235 20.40 -0.59 -30.35
N ILE A 236 21.22 -0.90 -31.35
CA ILE A 236 21.06 -0.37 -32.72
C ILE A 236 20.46 -1.48 -33.56
N THR A 237 19.26 -1.26 -34.11
CA THR A 237 18.61 -2.24 -34.98
C THR A 237 18.82 -1.94 -36.46
N ASP A 238 18.84 -0.65 -36.84
CA ASP A 238 19.03 -0.18 -38.22
C ASP A 238 19.89 1.10 -38.23
N GLU A 239 20.44 1.46 -39.39
CA GLU A 239 21.40 2.58 -39.49
C GLU A 239 20.88 3.90 -38.91
N ASN A 240 19.57 4.15 -38.88
CA ASN A 240 18.99 5.43 -38.45
C ASN A 240 18.07 5.37 -37.22
N LYS A 241 17.94 4.20 -36.58
CA LYS A 241 17.04 4.02 -35.43
C LYS A 241 17.80 3.62 -34.19
N LEU A 242 17.61 4.38 -33.11
CA LEU A 242 18.19 4.08 -31.81
C LEU A 242 17.13 3.51 -30.87
N ILE A 243 17.35 2.32 -30.32
CA ILE A 243 16.48 1.74 -29.31
C ILE A 243 17.13 1.95 -27.95
N LEU A 244 16.51 2.79 -27.12
CA LEU A 244 16.83 2.90 -25.71
C LEU A 244 16.10 1.79 -24.98
N ILE A 245 16.74 1.19 -23.98
CA ILE A 245 16.22 0.06 -23.23
C ILE A 245 16.46 0.34 -21.75
N ASP A 246 15.44 0.12 -20.92
CA ASP A 246 15.60 0.13 -19.47
C ASP A 246 14.85 -1.02 -18.83
N PHE A 247 15.43 -1.50 -17.72
CA PHE A 247 14.91 -2.60 -16.92
C PHE A 247 14.60 -2.05 -15.53
N PRO A 248 13.32 -1.83 -15.16
CA PRO A 248 12.95 -1.17 -13.93
C PRO A 248 13.24 -2.04 -12.70
N THR A 249 14.46 -1.92 -12.16
CA THR A 249 14.92 -2.62 -10.94
C THR A 249 14.06 -2.32 -9.72
N THR A 250 13.29 -1.23 -9.76
CA THR A 250 12.26 -0.89 -8.78
C THR A 250 11.19 -1.97 -8.62
N LEU A 251 10.97 -2.83 -9.63
CA LEU A 251 10.04 -3.97 -9.54
C LEU A 251 10.43 -4.97 -8.43
N SER A 252 11.69 -5.00 -7.99
CA SER A 252 12.10 -5.77 -6.80
C SER A 252 11.28 -5.41 -5.56
N GLY A 253 10.83 -4.15 -5.44
CA GLY A 253 9.98 -3.68 -4.35
C GLY A 253 8.62 -4.37 -4.30
N ILE A 254 8.07 -4.79 -5.46
CA ILE A 254 6.83 -5.58 -5.52
C ILE A 254 7.06 -6.95 -4.88
N ASN A 255 8.13 -7.64 -5.28
CA ASN A 255 8.46 -8.96 -4.72
C ASN A 255 8.68 -8.89 -3.21
N HIS A 256 9.41 -7.87 -2.74
CA HIS A 256 9.61 -7.64 -1.31
C HIS A 256 8.28 -7.40 -0.57
N ALA A 257 7.43 -6.50 -1.07
CA ALA A 257 6.15 -6.19 -0.42
C ALA A 257 5.24 -7.42 -0.30
N ILE A 258 5.09 -8.19 -1.39
CA ILE A 258 4.30 -9.43 -1.38
C ILE A 258 4.86 -10.43 -0.34
N SER A 259 6.19 -10.53 -0.25
CA SER A 259 6.87 -11.45 0.67
C SER A 259 6.68 -11.13 2.16
N TYR A 260 6.36 -9.88 2.49
CA TYR A 260 6.01 -9.44 3.85
C TYR A 260 4.52 -9.61 4.16
N LEU A 261 3.66 -9.46 3.15
CA LEU A 261 2.21 -9.54 3.30
C LEU A 261 1.68 -10.98 3.38
N LEU A 262 2.37 -11.94 2.76
CA LEU A 262 1.93 -13.33 2.70
C LEU A 262 2.78 -14.25 3.58
N PRO A 263 2.16 -15.25 4.25
CA PRO A 263 2.88 -16.27 5.00
C PRO A 263 3.91 -16.99 4.13
N LYS A 264 4.97 -17.52 4.76
CA LYS A 264 6.06 -18.22 4.04
C LYS A 264 5.54 -19.36 3.16
N GLU A 265 4.54 -20.11 3.62
CA GLU A 265 3.95 -21.23 2.88
C GLU A 265 3.34 -20.82 1.52
N TYR A 266 2.90 -19.56 1.37
CA TYR A 266 2.34 -19.05 0.10
C TYR A 266 3.42 -18.73 -0.94
N ARG A 267 4.68 -18.52 -0.52
CA ARG A 267 5.80 -18.20 -1.42
C ARG A 267 6.27 -19.40 -2.24
N GLU A 268 6.04 -20.62 -1.76
CA GLU A 268 6.44 -21.84 -2.45
C GLU A 268 5.47 -22.15 -3.60
N HIS A 269 5.59 -21.41 -4.69
CA HIS A 269 4.97 -21.69 -6.00
C HIS A 269 3.45 -21.88 -6.01
N SER A 270 2.73 -21.32 -5.03
CA SER A 270 1.27 -21.32 -5.07
C SER A 270 0.79 -20.56 -6.32
N GLN A 271 -0.23 -21.11 -6.99
CA GLN A 271 -0.86 -20.45 -8.13
C GLN A 271 -1.36 -19.04 -7.74
N ASP A 272 -1.79 -18.88 -6.50
CA ASP A 272 -2.24 -17.60 -5.92
C ASP A 272 -1.12 -16.56 -5.87
N TYR A 273 0.10 -16.95 -5.49
CA TYR A 273 1.25 -16.03 -5.48
C TYR A 273 1.53 -15.46 -6.87
N LYS A 274 1.50 -16.32 -7.90
CA LYS A 274 1.69 -15.91 -9.30
C LYS A 274 0.61 -14.93 -9.75
N ILE A 275 -0.65 -15.20 -9.42
CA ILE A 275 -1.78 -14.33 -9.74
C ILE A 275 -1.63 -12.96 -9.06
N ILE A 276 -1.25 -12.93 -7.78
CA ILE A 276 -1.03 -11.67 -7.05
C ILE A 276 0.07 -10.86 -7.73
N LEU A 277 1.19 -11.51 -8.04
CA LEU A 277 2.33 -10.88 -8.68
C LEU A 277 2.00 -10.33 -10.07
N GLU A 278 1.31 -11.11 -10.90
CA GLU A 278 0.85 -10.68 -12.21
C GLU A 278 -0.07 -9.45 -12.12
N ARG A 279 -1.02 -9.46 -11.18
CA ARG A 279 -1.91 -8.32 -10.93
C ARG A 279 -1.13 -7.06 -10.53
N GLU A 280 -0.08 -7.20 -9.71
CA GLU A 280 0.74 -6.07 -9.29
C GLU A 280 1.64 -5.54 -10.42
N LEU A 281 2.19 -6.41 -11.27
CA LEU A 281 2.89 -6.00 -12.49
C LEU A 281 1.95 -5.24 -13.45
N ASN A 282 0.72 -5.73 -13.64
CA ASN A 282 -0.26 -5.06 -14.51
C ASN A 282 -0.66 -3.70 -13.95
N LYS A 283 -0.88 -3.57 -12.63
CA LYS A 283 -1.11 -2.27 -11.99
C LYS A 283 0.06 -1.31 -12.13
N PHE A 284 1.30 -1.80 -12.07
CA PHE A 284 2.49 -0.98 -12.32
C PHE A 284 2.48 -0.42 -13.74
N ILE A 285 2.17 -1.26 -14.73
CA ILE A 285 2.05 -0.87 -16.15
C ILE A 285 0.93 0.15 -16.35
N GLU A 286 -0.30 -0.15 -15.90
CA GLU A 286 -1.44 0.76 -16.00
C GLU A 286 -1.15 2.12 -15.34
N SER A 287 -0.45 2.10 -14.20
CA SER A 287 -0.05 3.34 -13.51
C SER A 287 0.94 4.15 -14.35
N LEU A 288 1.93 3.51 -14.98
CA LEU A 288 2.87 4.18 -15.89
C LEU A 288 2.16 4.78 -17.11
N GLU A 289 1.25 4.04 -17.74
CA GLU A 289 0.48 4.52 -18.89
C GLU A 289 -0.34 5.77 -18.55
N ILE A 290 -1.01 5.78 -17.39
CA ILE A 290 -1.73 6.96 -16.90
C ILE A 290 -0.76 8.14 -16.67
N ILE A 291 0.42 7.88 -16.10
CA ILE A 291 1.43 8.91 -15.86
C ILE A 291 1.95 9.47 -17.20
N PHE A 292 2.24 8.62 -18.19
CA PHE A 292 2.74 9.06 -19.49
C PHE A 292 1.70 9.89 -20.25
N GLN A 293 0.41 9.48 -20.22
CA GLN A 293 -0.69 10.28 -20.78
C GLN A 293 -0.78 11.66 -20.14
N ARG A 294 -0.68 11.74 -18.80
CA ARG A 294 -0.73 13.03 -18.07
C ARG A 294 0.45 13.94 -18.37
N ASN A 295 1.60 13.39 -18.76
CA ASN A 295 2.83 14.14 -19.01
C ASN A 295 3.19 14.25 -20.50
N ASN A 296 2.33 13.78 -21.41
CA ASN A 296 2.57 13.74 -22.86
C ASN A 296 3.88 13.02 -23.26
N CYS A 297 4.18 11.87 -22.62
CA CYS A 297 5.41 11.10 -22.88
C CYS A 297 5.21 9.89 -23.80
N ASN A 298 4.02 9.70 -24.40
CA ASN A 298 3.65 8.43 -25.06
C ASN A 298 4.33 8.19 -26.42
N ASP A 299 4.80 9.22 -27.10
CA ASP A 299 5.06 9.13 -28.54
C ASP A 299 6.28 8.26 -28.90
N PHE A 300 7.24 8.12 -27.99
CA PHE A 300 8.46 7.31 -28.22
C PHE A 300 8.69 6.23 -27.17
N ILE A 301 7.83 6.10 -26.16
CA ILE A 301 7.99 5.15 -25.05
C ILE A 301 7.09 3.94 -25.29
N VAL A 302 7.66 2.74 -25.18
CA VAL A 302 6.96 1.47 -25.34
C VAL A 302 7.25 0.57 -24.15
N ILE A 303 6.21 -0.04 -23.58
CA ILE A 303 6.36 -1.07 -22.56
C ILE A 303 6.32 -2.43 -23.26
N GLU A 304 7.34 -3.26 -23.03
CA GLU A 304 7.47 -4.59 -23.66
C GLU A 304 7.63 -5.67 -22.58
N ARG A 305 6.90 -6.78 -22.73
CA ARG A 305 7.02 -7.96 -21.85
C ARG A 305 8.04 -8.95 -22.42
N PHE A 306 8.81 -9.60 -21.54
CA PHE A 306 9.80 -10.61 -21.90
C PHE A 306 9.86 -11.78 -20.91
#